data_AF-A0AAV8Y3C9-F1
#
_entry.id   AF-A0AAV8Y3C9-F1
#
_cell.length_a   1.000
_cell.length_b   1.000
_cell.length_c   1.000
_cell.angle_alpha   90.00
_cell.angle_beta   90.00
_cell.angle_gamma   90.00
#
_symmetry.space_group_name_H-M   'P 1'
#
loop_
_entity.id
_entity.type
_entity.pdbx_description
1 polymer ?
#
loop_
_entity_poly.entity_id
_entity_poly.type
_entity_poly.pdbx_seq_one_letter_code
_entity_poly.pdbx_strand_id
1 'polypeptide(L)'
;MASAKDTATFFTHGTCQQFEQVLKLYPQALRLKADRRAKKPEELIKLDNWYQNELPKKIKSRGKDAHMIHEELVQCMKWKQIRGKFYPQLSYLVKVNTPRAVMAETKKAFRKMPNLEQAITALSNLKGVGTTMASGEYKA
;
A
#
# COMPACT_ATOMS: atom_id res chain seq x y z
N MET A 1 26.55 -12.16 17.17
CA MET A 1 25.15 -12.42 17.59
C MET A 1 24.57 -11.10 18.07
N ALA A 2 23.78 -10.41 17.25
CA ALA A 2 23.16 -9.15 17.65
C ALA A 2 22.18 -9.44 18.80
N SER A 3 22.60 -9.13 20.02
CA SER A 3 21.70 -9.10 21.18
C SER A 3 20.58 -8.12 20.84
N ALA A 4 19.33 -8.55 21.04
CA ALA A 4 18.13 -7.76 20.84
C ALA A 4 18.06 -6.58 21.83
N LYS A 5 19.01 -5.64 21.70
CA LYS A 5 18.95 -4.35 22.35
C LYS A 5 17.87 -3.56 21.63
N ASP A 6 16.68 -3.61 22.23
CA ASP A 6 15.56 -2.70 22.07
C ASP A 6 15.42 -2.01 20.69
N THR A 7 14.39 -2.40 19.95
CA THR A 7 13.98 -1.76 18.69
C THR A 7 13.88 -0.23 18.79
N ALA A 8 13.52 0.35 19.94
CA ALA A 8 13.44 1.80 20.07
C ALA A 8 14.83 2.48 20.00
N THR A 9 15.87 1.80 20.50
CA THR A 9 17.26 2.25 20.37
C THR A 9 17.73 2.24 18.91
N PHE A 10 17.32 1.23 18.13
CA PHE A 10 17.59 1.18 16.69
C PHE A 10 16.91 2.32 15.91
N PHE A 11 15.65 2.63 16.20
CA PHE A 11 14.95 3.72 15.51
C PHE A 11 15.50 5.11 15.82
N THR A 12 16.11 5.28 17.00
CA THR A 12 16.67 6.57 17.44
C THR A 12 18.14 6.77 17.05
N HIS A 13 18.93 5.70 16.99
CA HIS A 13 20.38 5.77 16.75
C HIS A 13 20.86 5.01 15.50
N GLY A 14 19.93 4.44 14.72
CA GLY A 14 20.26 3.69 13.51
C GLY A 14 20.89 4.58 12.44
N THR A 15 21.95 4.09 11.81
CA THR A 15 22.58 4.78 10.67
C THR A 15 21.84 4.47 9.37
N CYS A 16 21.99 5.32 8.34
CA CYS A 16 21.37 5.09 7.01
C CYS A 16 21.70 3.69 6.46
N GLN A 17 22.94 3.24 6.61
CA GLN A 17 23.39 1.91 6.16
C GLN A 17 22.68 0.78 6.91
N GLN A 18 22.43 0.94 8.21
CA GLN A 18 21.69 -0.05 9.00
C GLN A 18 20.22 -0.11 8.59
N PHE A 19 19.58 1.02 8.31
CA PHE A 19 18.22 1.04 7.77
C PHE A 19 18.14 0.39 6.38
N GLU A 20 19.12 0.63 5.50
CA GLU A 20 19.21 -0.06 4.21
C GLU A 20 19.36 -1.58 4.36
N GLN A 21 20.19 -2.04 5.31
CA GLN A 21 20.35 -3.46 5.59
C GLN A 21 19.04 -4.09 6.08
N VAL A 22 18.33 -3.43 7.01
CA VAL A 22 17.03 -3.92 7.50
C VAL A 22 15.99 -3.93 6.38
N LEU A 23 15.98 -2.92 5.50
CA LEU A 23 15.09 -2.89 4.35
C LEU A 23 15.33 -4.07 3.39
N LYS A 24 16.58 -4.49 3.20
CA LYS A 24 16.91 -5.68 2.38
C LYS A 24 16.33 -6.98 2.96
N LEU A 25 16.06 -7.04 4.26
CA LEU A 25 15.43 -8.19 4.91
C LEU A 25 13.89 -8.22 4.75
N TYR A 26 13.30 -7.19 4.14
CA TYR A 26 11.86 -7.09 3.94
C TYR A 26 11.23 -8.34 3.28
N PRO A 27 11.79 -8.92 2.19
CA PRO A 27 11.20 -10.12 1.58
C PRO A 27 11.17 -11.32 2.53
N GLN A 28 12.19 -11.47 3.38
CA GLN A 28 12.26 -12.54 4.37
C GLN A 28 11.22 -12.33 5.48
N ALA A 29 11.11 -11.10 5.98
CA ALA A 29 10.10 -10.72 6.97
C ALA A 29 8.67 -10.90 6.43
N LEU A 30 8.44 -10.54 5.17
CA LEU A 30 7.15 -10.74 4.51
C LEU A 30 6.81 -12.22 4.40
N ARG A 31 7.76 -13.07 3.99
CA ARG A 31 7.55 -14.52 3.90
C ARG A 31 7.18 -15.13 5.25
N LEU A 32 7.95 -14.83 6.29
CA LEU A 32 7.66 -15.26 7.66
C LEU A 32 6.28 -14.79 8.14
N LYS A 33 5.89 -13.56 7.82
CA LYS A 33 4.55 -13.04 8.14
C LYS A 33 3.45 -13.75 7.34
N ALA A 34 3.70 -14.01 6.06
CA ALA A 34 2.78 -14.68 5.16
C ALA A 34 2.49 -16.10 5.65
N ASP A 35 3.55 -16.86 5.97
CA ASP A 35 3.44 -18.24 6.46
C ASP A 35 2.68 -18.35 7.79
N ARG A 36 2.78 -17.31 8.65
CA ARG A 36 2.10 -17.30 9.95
C ARG A 36 0.67 -16.82 9.92
N ARG A 37 0.30 -15.92 9.00
CA ARG A 37 -0.98 -15.18 9.08
C ARG A 37 -1.82 -15.19 7.81
N ALA A 38 -1.24 -15.44 6.64
CA ALA A 38 -1.98 -15.41 5.39
C ALA A 38 -2.54 -16.80 5.07
N LYS A 39 -3.81 -16.85 4.67
CA LYS A 39 -4.42 -18.09 4.15
C LYS A 39 -3.75 -18.58 2.86
N LYS A 40 -3.12 -17.67 2.12
CA LYS A 40 -2.43 -17.93 0.84
C LYS A 40 -1.10 -17.15 0.80
N PRO A 41 -0.02 -17.70 1.37
CA PRO A 41 1.26 -17.00 1.49
C PRO A 41 1.85 -16.58 0.14
N GLU A 42 1.80 -17.46 -0.86
CA GLU A 42 2.29 -17.21 -2.22
C GLU A 42 1.54 -16.06 -2.91
N GLU A 43 0.24 -15.94 -2.69
CA GLU A 43 -0.58 -14.87 -3.27
C GLU A 43 -0.23 -13.52 -2.63
N LEU A 44 0.03 -13.49 -1.32
CA LEU A 44 0.47 -12.28 -0.62
C LEU A 44 1.84 -11.81 -1.14
N ILE A 45 2.80 -12.72 -1.28
CA ILE A 45 4.16 -12.39 -1.75
C ILE A 45 4.10 -11.81 -3.16
N LYS A 46 3.34 -12.44 -4.07
CA LYS A 46 3.15 -11.94 -5.44
C LYS A 46 2.51 -10.55 -5.47
N LEU A 47 1.42 -10.36 -4.71
CA LEU A 47 0.73 -9.06 -4.65
C LEU A 47 1.60 -7.96 -4.04
N ASP A 48 2.41 -8.29 -3.03
CA ASP A 48 3.30 -7.32 -2.40
C ASP A 48 4.45 -6.91 -3.33
N ASN A 49 5.04 -7.86 -4.07
CA ASN A 49 6.02 -7.55 -5.11
C ASN A 49 5.43 -6.64 -6.19
N TRP A 50 4.22 -6.95 -6.66
CA TRP A 50 3.51 -6.11 -7.62
C TRP A 50 3.30 -4.69 -7.07
N TYR A 51 2.84 -4.56 -5.82
CA TYR A 51 2.57 -3.25 -5.20
C TYR A 51 3.84 -2.41 -5.00
N GLN A 52 4.96 -3.02 -4.59
CA GLN A 52 6.20 -2.29 -4.32
C GLN A 52 7.04 -2.01 -5.57
N ASN A 53 7.10 -2.96 -6.51
CA ASN A 53 8.06 -2.91 -7.62
C ASN A 53 7.41 -2.62 -8.97
N GLU A 54 6.22 -3.15 -9.23
CA GLU A 54 5.59 -3.04 -10.55
C GLU A 54 4.66 -1.83 -10.66
N LEU A 55 3.77 -1.64 -9.68
CA LEU A 55 2.80 -0.56 -9.69
C LEU A 55 3.45 0.83 -9.76
N PRO A 56 4.50 1.15 -8.97
CA PRO A 56 5.15 2.45 -9.08
C PRO A 56 5.83 2.66 -10.42
N LYS A 57 6.39 1.60 -11.03
CA LYS A 57 6.97 1.67 -12.37
C LYS A 57 5.91 1.92 -13.43
N LYS A 58 4.76 1.24 -13.36
CA LYS A 58 3.60 1.45 -14.25
C LYS A 58 3.02 2.85 -14.15
N ILE A 59 2.89 3.40 -12.93
CA ILE A 59 2.41 4.76 -12.74
C ILE A 59 3.43 5.77 -13.30
N LYS A 60 4.74 5.56 -13.02
CA LYS A 60 5.81 6.42 -13.56
C LYS A 60 5.91 6.36 -15.08
N SER A 61 5.72 5.20 -15.70
CA SER A 61 5.78 5.05 -17.16
C SER A 61 4.66 5.80 -17.89
N ARG A 62 3.59 6.21 -17.19
CA ARG A 62 2.52 7.08 -17.73
C ARG A 62 2.91 8.56 -17.78
N GLY A 63 4.08 8.94 -17.25
CA GLY A 63 4.65 10.27 -17.40
C GLY A 63 3.76 11.40 -16.84
N LYS A 64 3.47 12.41 -17.68
CA LYS A 64 2.64 13.58 -17.33
C LYS A 64 1.19 13.23 -17.00
N ASP A 65 0.74 12.05 -17.43
CA ASP A 65 -0.58 11.52 -17.15
C ASP A 65 -0.51 10.38 -16.13
N ALA A 66 0.32 10.50 -15.09
CA ALA A 66 0.28 9.58 -13.95
C ALA A 66 -1.15 9.49 -13.38
N HIS A 67 -1.71 8.28 -13.41
CA HIS A 67 -3.03 7.93 -12.89
C HIS A 67 -3.01 6.44 -12.52
N MET A 68 -4.02 5.97 -11.78
CA MET A 68 -4.30 4.54 -11.63
C MET A 68 -5.49 4.15 -12.51
N ILE A 69 -5.52 2.90 -12.96
CA ILE A 69 -6.71 2.32 -13.60
C ILE A 69 -7.56 1.55 -12.57
N HIS A 70 -8.81 1.25 -12.93
CA HIS A 70 -9.74 0.56 -12.04
C HIS A 70 -9.22 -0.80 -11.54
N GLU A 71 -8.66 -1.61 -12.44
CA GLU A 71 -8.09 -2.92 -12.08
C GLU A 71 -6.93 -2.81 -11.09
N GLU A 72 -6.08 -1.78 -11.23
CA GLU A 72 -5.00 -1.52 -10.28
C GLU A 72 -5.54 -1.10 -8.92
N LEU A 73 -6.63 -0.32 -8.88
CA LEU A 73 -7.29 0.06 -7.63
C LEU A 73 -7.90 -1.17 -6.93
N VAL A 74 -8.58 -2.04 -7.67
CA VAL A 74 -9.13 -3.30 -7.15
C VAL A 74 -8.01 -4.21 -6.64
N GLN A 75 -6.91 -4.32 -7.38
CA GLN A 75 -5.75 -5.11 -6.98
C GLN A 75 -5.05 -4.53 -5.74
N CYS A 76 -4.97 -3.19 -5.61
CA CYS A 76 -4.49 -2.53 -4.38
C CYS A 76 -5.36 -2.86 -3.17
N MET A 77 -6.68 -2.86 -3.33
CA MET A 77 -7.60 -3.25 -2.26
C MET A 77 -7.41 -4.71 -1.87
N LYS A 78 -7.23 -5.60 -2.85
CA LYS A 78 -6.92 -7.02 -2.61
C LYS A 78 -5.62 -7.18 -1.82
N TRP A 79 -4.54 -6.51 -2.24
CA TRP A 79 -3.25 -6.49 -1.52
C TRP A 79 -3.40 -6.02 -0.07
N LYS A 80 -4.12 -4.91 0.15
CA LYS A 80 -4.36 -4.36 1.49
C LYS A 80 -5.09 -5.35 2.40
N GLN A 81 -6.12 -6.02 1.88
CA GLN A 81 -6.91 -6.97 2.65
C GLN A 81 -6.15 -8.25 2.99
N ILE A 82 -5.34 -8.78 2.07
CA ILE A 82 -4.56 -9.99 2.34
C ILE A 82 -3.42 -9.73 3.34
N ARG A 83 -2.89 -8.50 3.39
CA ARG A 83 -1.79 -8.09 4.28
C ARG A 83 -2.28 -7.69 5.68
N GLY A 84 -3.53 -7.25 5.78
CA GLY A 84 -4.16 -6.71 6.98
C GLY A 84 -5.43 -7.46 7.37
N LYS A 85 -6.41 -6.72 7.90
CA LYS A 85 -7.72 -7.25 8.26
C LYS A 85 -8.64 -7.26 7.05
N PHE A 86 -9.37 -8.35 6.86
CA PHE A 86 -10.28 -8.55 5.75
C PHE A 86 -11.63 -7.85 6.01
N TYR A 87 -12.05 -6.99 5.08
CA TYR A 87 -13.30 -6.23 5.16
C TYR A 87 -14.08 -6.35 3.84
N PRO A 88 -14.98 -7.33 3.70
CA PRO A 88 -15.65 -7.64 2.42
C PRO A 88 -16.29 -6.42 1.74
N GLN A 89 -16.89 -5.53 2.55
CA GLN A 89 -17.57 -4.33 2.06
C GLN A 89 -16.63 -3.38 1.30
N LEU A 90 -15.35 -3.30 1.68
CA LEU A 90 -14.38 -2.47 0.97
C LEU A 90 -14.12 -2.96 -0.46
N SER A 91 -14.09 -4.28 -0.65
CA SER A 91 -13.91 -4.87 -1.98
C SER A 91 -15.10 -4.58 -2.89
N TYR A 92 -16.30 -4.51 -2.32
CA TYR A 92 -17.50 -4.10 -3.04
C TYR A 92 -17.45 -2.60 -3.40
N LEU A 93 -17.14 -1.74 -2.43
CA LEU A 93 -17.08 -0.28 -2.62
C LEU A 93 -16.04 0.12 -3.68
N VAL A 94 -14.90 -0.54 -3.74
CA VAL A 94 -13.89 -0.24 -4.76
C VAL A 94 -14.39 -0.62 -6.16
N LYS A 95 -15.07 -1.77 -6.28
CA LYS A 95 -15.60 -2.26 -7.57
C LYS A 95 -16.68 -1.37 -8.18
N VAL A 96 -17.49 -0.69 -7.36
CA VAL A 96 -18.55 0.20 -7.85
C VAL A 96 -18.02 1.55 -8.39
N ASN A 97 -16.73 1.86 -8.22
CA ASN A 97 -16.14 3.03 -8.89
C ASN A 97 -16.07 2.78 -10.40
N THR A 98 -16.32 3.81 -11.20
CA THR A 98 -16.16 3.72 -12.65
C THR A 98 -14.69 3.91 -13.05
N PRO A 99 -14.21 3.29 -14.14
CA PRO A 99 -12.83 3.49 -14.63
C PRO A 99 -12.49 4.97 -14.85
N ARG A 100 -13.45 5.74 -15.35
CA ARG A 100 -13.33 7.19 -15.55
C ARG A 100 -13.15 7.95 -14.23
N ALA A 101 -13.91 7.59 -13.18
CA ALA A 101 -13.77 8.22 -11.87
C ALA A 101 -12.40 7.90 -11.24
N VAL A 102 -11.97 6.64 -11.29
CA VAL A 102 -10.65 6.22 -10.77
C VAL A 102 -9.52 7.01 -11.42
N MET A 103 -9.53 7.10 -12.75
CA MET A 103 -8.53 7.86 -13.49
C MET A 103 -8.56 9.35 -13.13
N ALA A 104 -9.74 9.97 -13.09
CA ALA A 104 -9.88 11.40 -12.82
C ALA A 104 -9.39 11.77 -11.41
N GLU A 105 -9.82 11.05 -10.38
CA GLU A 105 -9.47 11.36 -8.99
C GLU A 105 -8.00 11.04 -8.68
N THR A 106 -7.46 9.95 -9.23
CA THR A 106 -6.03 9.62 -9.03
C THR A 106 -5.13 10.61 -9.76
N LYS A 107 -5.50 11.04 -10.97
CA LYS A 107 -4.78 12.09 -11.71
C LYS A 107 -4.80 13.43 -10.97
N LYS A 108 -5.95 13.80 -10.39
CA LYS A 108 -6.05 14.99 -9.53
C LYS A 108 -5.10 14.86 -8.33
N ALA A 109 -5.11 13.72 -7.65
CA ALA A 109 -4.25 13.47 -6.50
C ALA A 109 -2.75 13.57 -6.84
N PHE A 110 -2.30 12.98 -7.95
CA PHE A 110 -0.90 13.06 -8.37
C PHE A 110 -0.46 14.49 -8.70
N ARG A 111 -1.35 15.33 -9.25
CA ARG A 111 -1.08 16.76 -9.50
C ARG A 111 -0.95 17.60 -8.23
N LYS A 112 -1.46 17.12 -7.09
CA LYS A 112 -1.35 17.80 -5.80
C LYS A 112 -0.03 17.50 -5.08
N MET A 113 0.75 16.52 -5.53
CA MET A 113 2.08 16.25 -4.98
C MET A 113 3.00 17.47 -5.17
N PRO A 114 3.82 17.85 -4.17
CA PRO A 114 4.12 17.12 -2.93
C PRO A 114 3.14 17.38 -1.75
N ASN A 115 2.05 18.14 -1.95
CA ASN A 115 1.05 18.35 -0.90
C ASN A 115 0.21 17.08 -0.67
N LEU A 116 0.65 16.28 0.32
CA LEU A 116 0.07 14.99 0.65
C LEU A 116 -1.38 15.11 1.14
N GLU A 117 -1.69 16.12 1.93
CA GLU A 117 -3.04 16.33 2.48
C GLU A 117 -4.06 16.54 1.36
N GLN A 118 -3.76 17.43 0.40
CA GLN A 118 -4.62 17.65 -0.76
C GLN A 118 -4.71 16.42 -1.67
N ALA A 119 -3.62 15.66 -1.83
CA ALA A 119 -3.63 14.42 -2.61
C ALA A 119 -4.54 13.35 -1.97
N ILE A 120 -4.48 13.19 -0.65
CA ILE A 120 -5.32 12.25 0.10
C ILE A 120 -6.80 12.67 0.04
N THR A 121 -7.10 13.97 0.17
CA THR A 121 -8.46 14.48 0.03
C THR A 121 -9.03 14.18 -1.35
N ALA A 122 -8.25 14.36 -2.42
CA ALA A 122 -8.68 14.00 -3.78
C ALA A 122 -8.96 12.48 -3.92
N LEU A 123 -8.12 11.62 -3.34
CA LEU A 123 -8.35 10.16 -3.36
C LEU A 123 -9.58 9.74 -2.54
N SER A 124 -9.92 10.48 -1.50
CA SER A 124 -11.07 10.19 -0.62
C SER A 124 -12.42 10.36 -1.32
N ASN A 125 -12.45 10.92 -2.53
CA ASN A 125 -13.64 10.97 -3.38
C ASN A 125 -14.01 9.60 -3.97
N LEU A 126 -13.08 8.63 -3.98
CA LEU A 126 -13.33 7.28 -4.47
C LEU A 126 -13.98 6.40 -3.39
N LYS A 127 -15.01 5.64 -3.76
CA LYS A 127 -15.68 4.73 -2.83
C LYS A 127 -14.71 3.65 -2.35
N GLY A 128 -14.66 3.41 -1.04
CA GLY A 128 -13.74 2.44 -0.44
C GLY A 128 -12.30 2.93 -0.29
N VAL A 129 -12.02 4.20 -0.63
CA VAL A 129 -10.75 4.89 -0.43
C VAL A 129 -11.02 6.08 0.50
N GLY A 130 -10.50 6.07 1.73
CA GLY A 130 -10.73 7.16 2.69
C GLY A 130 -9.67 7.20 3.78
N THR A 131 -9.44 8.37 4.37
CA THR A 131 -8.42 8.65 5.40
C THR A 131 -8.52 7.75 6.63
N THR A 132 -9.72 7.57 7.17
CA THR A 132 -10.02 6.70 8.33
C THR A 132 -9.93 5.21 8.00
N MET A 133 -10.11 4.84 6.73
CA MET A 133 -10.04 3.44 6.29
C MET A 133 -8.65 3.07 5.77
N ALA A 134 -7.82 4.03 5.37
CA ALA A 134 -6.43 3.85 4.96
C ALA A 134 -5.51 3.49 6.13
N SER A 135 -5.80 4.01 7.33
CA SER A 135 -5.02 3.80 8.56
C SER A 135 -5.23 2.46 9.26
N GLY A 136 -6.20 1.63 8.86
CA GLY A 136 -6.35 0.27 9.40
C GLY A 136 -6.82 0.17 10.87
N GLU A 137 -7.15 1.29 11.51
CA GLU A 137 -7.67 1.32 12.87
C GLU A 137 -9.20 1.47 12.86
N TYR A 138 -9.90 0.36 13.09
CA TYR A 138 -11.19 0.41 13.79
C TYR A 138 -11.06 -0.49 15.01
N LYS A 139 -10.94 0.14 16.18
CA LYS A 139 -11.27 -0.45 17.47
C LYS A 139 -12.75 -0.84 17.44
N ALA A 140 -13.02 -2.12 17.67
CA ALA A 140 -14.22 -2.57 18.35
C ALA A 140 -13.74 -3.21 19.65
#